data_AF-A0A5K1G6J9-F1
#
_entry.id   AF-A0A5K1G6J9-F1
#
_cell.length_a   1.000
_cell.length_b   1.000
_cell.length_c   1.000
_cell.angle_alpha   90.00
_cell.angle_beta   90.00
_cell.angle_gamma   90.00
#
_symmetry.space_group_name_H-M   'P 1'
#
loop_
_entity.id
_entity.type
_entity.pdbx_description
1 polymer ?
#
loop_
_entity_poly.entity_id
_entity_poly.type
_entity_poly.pdbx_seq_one_letter_code
_entity_poly.pdbx_strand_id
1 'polypeptide(L)'
;MKRWAKGCTGTCKGQQLARTTQRTLWRSRGAAGSRRWVVGRGQSIQKKVGKLRRLVPGGDGLTADRLFMKTAGYIMFLKLKLNLLQTLSKMYKL
;
A
#
# COMPACT_ATOMS: atom_id res chain seq x y z
N MET A 1 61.93 -24.47 -24.53
CA MET A 1 60.77 -24.89 -25.37
C MET A 1 60.05 -26.06 -24.69
N LYS A 2 58.71 -25.94 -24.53
CA LYS A 2 57.69 -27.00 -24.33
C LYS A 2 57.89 -27.95 -23.12
N ARG A 3 57.47 -27.54 -21.91
CA ARG A 3 56.19 -27.90 -21.25
C ARG A 3 55.79 -29.38 -21.43
N TRP A 4 56.13 -30.19 -20.42
CA TRP A 4 55.54 -31.51 -20.20
C TRP A 4 54.14 -31.36 -19.61
N ALA A 5 53.17 -32.01 -20.23
CA ALA A 5 51.88 -32.32 -19.62
C ALA A 5 51.92 -33.80 -19.23
N LYS A 6 51.94 -34.08 -17.93
CA LYS A 6 51.52 -35.38 -17.40
C LYS A 6 50.48 -35.12 -16.33
N GLY A 7 49.29 -35.63 -16.58
CA GLY A 7 48.17 -35.55 -15.67
C GLY A 7 48.44 -36.28 -14.37
N CYS A 8 47.87 -35.74 -13.30
CA CYS A 8 47.62 -36.47 -12.08
C CYS A 8 46.11 -36.43 -11.83
N THR A 9 45.50 -37.58 -12.05
CA THR A 9 44.20 -37.98 -11.53
C THR A 9 44.33 -38.27 -10.04
N GLY A 10 43.31 -37.99 -9.24
CA GLY A 10 43.15 -38.65 -7.94
C GLY A 10 42.68 -37.75 -6.82
N THR A 11 41.48 -38.05 -6.36
CA THR A 11 40.77 -37.51 -5.21
C THR A 11 41.51 -37.75 -3.88
N CYS A 12 41.55 -36.74 -3.00
CA CYS A 12 41.79 -36.92 -1.57
C CYS A 12 40.76 -36.12 -0.76
N LYS A 13 39.88 -36.85 -0.06
CA LYS A 13 39.11 -36.36 1.10
C LYS A 13 40.05 -36.26 2.30
N GLY A 14 39.86 -35.24 3.13
CA GLY A 14 40.56 -35.04 4.41
C GLY A 14 40.51 -33.57 4.80
N GLN A 15 39.36 -33.07 5.24
CA GLN A 15 39.05 -32.91 6.67
C GLN A 15 40.12 -32.10 7.44
N GLN A 16 39.71 -30.84 7.70
CA GLN A 16 39.67 -30.26 9.06
C GLN A 16 40.95 -29.60 9.58
N LEU A 17 40.97 -28.26 9.55
CA LEU A 17 41.58 -27.48 10.62
C LEU A 17 40.81 -26.18 10.85
N ALA A 18 40.38 -26.04 12.09
CA ALA A 18 39.47 -25.05 12.62
C ALA A 18 39.97 -23.61 12.48
N ARG A 19 39.02 -22.69 12.30
CA ARG A 19 38.96 -21.40 13.00
C ARG A 19 37.56 -20.82 12.86
N THR A 20 36.75 -21.15 13.86
CA THR A 20 35.85 -20.25 14.58
C THR A 20 35.73 -18.85 13.99
N THR A 21 34.54 -18.49 13.51
CA THR A 21 33.85 -17.26 13.96
C THR A 21 32.36 -17.44 13.66
N GLN A 22 31.62 -17.92 14.66
CA GLN A 22 30.21 -17.56 14.80
C GLN A 22 30.12 -16.03 14.83
N ARG A 23 29.43 -15.43 13.87
CA ARG A 23 28.77 -14.14 14.06
C ARG A 23 27.57 -14.08 13.12
N THR A 24 26.47 -14.61 13.65
CA THR A 24 25.13 -14.09 13.46
C THR A 24 24.82 -13.60 12.04
N LEU A 25 24.32 -14.53 11.24
CA LEU A 25 23.09 -14.32 10.46
C LEU A 25 22.10 -13.50 11.33
N TRP A 26 21.17 -12.74 10.75
CA TRP A 26 20.24 -11.78 11.42
C TRP A 26 20.71 -10.32 11.45
N ARG A 27 20.92 -9.72 10.27
CA ARG A 27 20.84 -8.24 10.14
C ARG A 27 20.39 -7.73 8.76
N SER A 28 19.47 -8.44 8.12
CA SER A 28 18.88 -8.01 6.83
C SER A 28 17.36 -7.93 6.87
N ARG A 29 16.80 -7.33 7.93
CA ARG A 29 15.41 -6.85 7.97
C ARG A 29 15.39 -5.50 8.67
N GLY A 30 15.23 -4.41 7.92
CA GLY A 30 14.98 -3.10 8.53
C GLY A 30 15.33 -1.84 7.74
N ALA A 31 15.99 -1.92 6.58
CA ALA A 31 16.36 -0.74 5.80
C ALA A 31 15.41 -0.43 4.62
N ALA A 32 14.16 -0.87 4.69
CA ALA A 32 13.11 -0.55 3.71
C ALA A 32 11.97 0.28 4.33
N GLY A 33 12.27 1.06 5.37
CA GLY A 33 11.26 1.69 6.21
C GLY A 33 11.50 3.17 6.48
N SER A 34 12.05 3.95 5.55
CA SER A 34 12.03 5.42 5.70
C SER A 34 12.44 6.15 4.43
N ARG A 35 11.67 6.00 3.34
CA ARG A 35 11.68 7.04 2.30
C ARG A 35 10.27 7.39 1.88
N ARG A 36 9.90 8.61 2.31
CA ARG A 36 8.98 9.52 1.65
C ARG A 36 7.55 9.57 2.18
N TRP A 37 7.42 9.97 3.45
CA TRP A 37 6.26 10.74 3.95
C TRP A 37 6.18 12.17 3.35
N VAL A 38 6.81 12.40 2.20
CA VAL A 38 6.75 13.65 1.42
C VAL A 38 6.19 13.32 0.04
N VAL A 39 5.08 12.61 0.02
CA VAL A 39 4.26 12.46 -1.18
C VAL A 39 3.22 13.58 -1.11
N GLY A 40 3.55 14.67 -1.82
CA GLY A 40 2.91 15.98 -1.73
C GLY A 40 1.39 15.95 -1.75
N ARG A 41 0.79 16.95 -1.09
CA ARG A 41 -0.66 17.14 -0.89
C ARG A 41 -1.51 16.88 -2.15
N GLY A 42 -0.98 17.09 -3.35
CA GLY A 42 -1.65 16.75 -4.62
C GLY A 42 -1.96 15.25 -4.81
N GLN A 43 -1.02 14.35 -4.49
CA GLN A 43 -1.25 12.90 -4.63
C GLN A 43 -2.23 12.35 -3.57
N SER A 44 -2.29 12.98 -2.40
CA SER A 44 -3.29 12.62 -1.38
C SER A 44 -4.69 13.09 -1.77
N ILE A 45 -4.83 14.26 -2.42
CA ILE A 45 -6.11 14.74 -2.95
C ILE A 45 -6.61 13.81 -4.05
N GLN A 46 -5.76 13.36 -4.97
CA GLN A 46 -6.17 12.39 -6.02
C GLN A 46 -6.67 11.08 -5.42
N LYS A 47 -6.03 10.57 -4.35
CA LYS A 47 -6.53 9.39 -3.61
C LYS A 47 -7.88 9.66 -2.94
N LYS A 48 -8.09 10.85 -2.38
CA LYS A 48 -9.37 11.26 -1.77
C LYS A 48 -10.49 11.39 -2.80
N VAL A 49 -10.21 12.01 -3.96
CA VAL A 49 -11.13 12.10 -5.09
C VAL A 49 -11.47 10.71 -5.62
N GLY A 50 -10.49 9.82 -5.76
CA GLY A 50 -10.72 8.42 -6.15
C GLY A 50 -11.62 7.67 -5.16
N LYS A 51 -11.46 7.89 -3.85
CA LYS A 51 -12.37 7.34 -2.83
C LYS A 51 -13.77 7.95 -2.93
N LEU A 52 -13.86 9.26 -3.17
CA LEU A 52 -15.13 9.97 -3.29
C LEU A 52 -15.95 9.47 -4.49
N ARG A 53 -15.30 9.15 -5.61
CA ARG A 53 -15.95 8.55 -6.79
C ARG A 53 -16.69 7.25 -6.46
N ARG A 54 -16.12 6.41 -5.59
CA ARG A 54 -16.72 5.14 -5.16
C ARG A 54 -17.89 5.31 -4.19
N LEU A 55 -17.89 6.40 -3.41
CA LEU A 55 -18.93 6.67 -2.41
C LEU A 55 -20.16 7.35 -3.01
N VAL A 56 -19.96 8.16 -4.05
CA VAL A 56 -21.04 8.89 -4.71
C VAL A 56 -21.63 8.00 -5.80
N PRO A 57 -22.95 7.71 -5.78
CA PRO A 57 -23.56 6.88 -6.80
C PRO A 57 -23.40 7.50 -8.20
N GLY A 58 -22.87 6.72 -9.14
CA GLY A 58 -22.50 7.19 -10.48
C GLY A 58 -21.39 8.26 -10.47
N GLY A 59 -20.47 8.17 -9.51
CA GLY A 59 -19.27 8.99 -9.40
C GLY A 59 -18.09 8.49 -10.26
N ASP A 60 -18.16 7.25 -10.73
CA ASP A 60 -17.14 6.65 -11.60
C ASP A 60 -17.08 7.36 -12.96
N GLY A 61 -15.87 7.71 -13.40
CA GLY A 61 -15.64 8.40 -14.66
C GLY A 61 -15.91 9.91 -14.68
N LEU A 62 -16.44 10.51 -13.61
CA LEU A 62 -16.68 11.96 -13.56
C LEU A 62 -15.40 12.78 -13.28
N THR A 63 -15.27 13.92 -13.96
CA THR A 63 -14.25 14.94 -13.63
C THR A 63 -14.42 15.44 -12.21
N ALA A 64 -13.34 15.91 -11.58
CA ALA A 64 -13.35 16.31 -10.17
C ALA A 64 -14.41 17.40 -9.88
N ASP A 65 -14.56 18.39 -10.76
CA ASP A 65 -15.52 19.49 -10.59
C ASP A 65 -16.97 19.00 -10.59
N ARG A 66 -17.33 18.12 -11.53
CA ARG A 66 -18.67 17.51 -11.59
C ARG A 66 -18.92 16.56 -10.43
N LEU A 67 -17.88 15.84 -9.98
CA LEU A 67 -17.96 14.97 -8.82
C LEU A 67 -18.32 15.77 -7.56
N PHE A 68 -17.71 16.93 -7.33
CA PHE A 68 -18.02 17.76 -6.17
C PHE A 68 -19.47 18.30 -6.19
N MET A 69 -19.95 18.76 -7.35
CA MET A 69 -21.35 19.21 -7.48
C MET A 69 -22.34 18.07 -7.20
N LYS A 70 -22.09 16.88 -7.76
CA LYS A 70 -22.89 15.68 -7.50
C LYS A 70 -22.83 15.25 -6.04
N THR A 71 -21.65 15.34 -5.42
CA THR A 71 -21.45 15.07 -3.99
C THR A 71 -22.29 16.02 -3.12
N ALA A 72 -22.28 17.31 -3.42
CA ALA A 72 -23.06 18.30 -2.66
C ALA A 72 -24.56 17.99 -2.73
N GLY A 73 -25.08 17.71 -3.93
CA GLY A 73 -26.48 17.30 -4.10
C GLY A 73 -26.81 16.02 -3.34
N TYR A 74 -25.91 15.02 -3.38
CA TYR A 74 -26.11 13.77 -2.67
C TYR A 74 -26.12 13.95 -1.15
N ILE A 75 -25.18 14.72 -0.57
CA ILE A 75 -25.16 15.03 0.87
C ILE A 75 -26.45 15.73 1.30
N MET A 76 -26.92 16.70 0.51
CA MET A 76 -28.17 17.41 0.79
C MET A 76 -29.37 16.45 0.82
N PHE A 77 -29.43 15.54 -0.15
CA PHE A 77 -30.49 14.53 -0.25
C PHE A 77 -30.48 13.54 0.92
N LEU A 78 -29.31 13.07 1.34
CA LEU A 78 -29.19 12.22 2.53
C LEU A 78 -29.68 12.94 3.78
N LYS A 79 -29.27 14.19 3.98
CA LYS A 79 -29.71 15.00 5.13
C LYS A 79 -31.23 15.15 5.15
N LEU A 80 -31.84 15.44 3.99
CA LEU A 80 -33.30 15.54 3.88
C LEU A 80 -33.99 14.23 4.27
N LYS A 81 -33.51 13.09 3.73
CA LYS A 81 -34.04 11.76 4.07
C LYS A 81 -33.97 11.47 5.56
N LEU A 82 -32.82 11.75 6.19
CA LEU A 82 -32.65 11.55 7.62
C LEU A 82 -33.55 12.48 8.43
N ASN A 83 -33.68 13.74 8.04
CA ASN A 83 -34.54 14.70 8.72
C ASN A 83 -36.02 14.30 8.63
N LEU A 84 -36.48 13.82 7.46
CA LEU A 84 -37.83 13.30 7.28
C LEU A 84 -38.07 12.11 8.22
N LEU A 85 -37.19 11.10 8.18
CA LEU A 85 -37.31 9.92 9.02
C LEU A 85 -37.24 10.25 10.51
N GLN A 86 -36.39 11.19 10.90
CA GLN A 86 -36.27 11.63 12.29
C GLN A 86 -37.53 12.38 12.74
N THR A 87 -38.11 13.21 11.87
CA THR A 87 -39.37 13.93 12.17
C THR A 87 -40.50 12.93 12.34
N LEU A 88 -40.67 11.99 11.40
CA LEU A 88 -41.66 10.93 11.51
C LEU A 88 -41.43 10.08 12.76
N SER A 89 -40.20 9.67 13.05
CA SER A 89 -39.90 8.90 14.26
C SER A 89 -40.24 9.66 15.55
N LYS A 90 -40.09 10.99 15.58
CA LYS A 90 -40.51 11.80 16.74
C LYS A 90 -42.03 11.83 16.85
N MET A 91 -42.74 11.91 15.73
CA MET A 91 -44.21 11.90 15.70
C MET A 91 -44.80 10.55 16.13
N TYR A 92 -44.20 9.42 15.75
CA TYR A 92 -44.67 8.08 16.12
C TYR A 92 -44.15 7.57 17.47
N LYS A 93 -43.24 8.33 18.12
CA LYS A 93 -42.81 8.09 19.51
C LYS A 93 -43.65 8.88 20.53
N LEU A 94 -44.67 9.59 20.07
CA LEU A 94 -45.80 10.06 20.87
C LEU A 94 -46.78 8.91 21.08
#